data_AF-A0A7K6ZAP8-F1
#
_entry.id   AF-A0A7K6ZAP8-F1
#
_cell.length_a   1.000
_cell.length_b   1.000
_cell.length_c   1.000
_cell.angle_alpha   90.00
_cell.angle_beta   90.00
_cell.angle_gamma   90.00
#
_symmetry.space_group_name_H-M   'P 1'
#
loop_
_entity.id
_entity.type
_entity.pdbx_description
1 polymer ?
#
loop_
_entity_poly.entity_id
_entity_poly.type
_entity_poly.pdbx_seq_one_letter_code
_entity_poly.pdbx_strand_id
1 'polypeptide(L)'
;RLCLSQQDCLCAHGCYWKDLTRLGRDLAKTVALDHIIQGFPTQADNWISVPRWWGDPRDEELLHLTPLLGQLGQAVRTREMGRGWVP
;
A
#
# COMPACT_ATOMS: atom_id res chain seq x y z
N ARG A 1 -10.22 -12.06 9.00
CA ARG A 1 -10.10 -10.75 8.32
C ARG A 1 -9.91 -9.70 9.41
N LEU A 2 -8.84 -8.92 9.38
CA LEU A 2 -8.70 -7.74 10.24
C LEU A 2 -9.22 -6.53 9.47
N CYS A 3 -10.09 -5.74 10.07
CA CYS A 3 -10.46 -4.42 9.60
C CYS A 3 -9.83 -3.42 10.58
N LEU A 4 -9.06 -2.48 10.05
CA LEU A 4 -8.42 -1.42 10.83
C LEU A 4 -9.02 -0.08 10.40
N SER A 5 -9.10 0.85 11.34
CA SER A 5 -9.66 2.17 11.17
C SER A 5 -8.64 3.25 11.53
N GLN A 6 -9.04 4.52 11.43
CA GLN A 6 -8.22 5.65 11.85
C GLN A 6 -7.78 5.57 13.33
N GLN A 7 -8.56 4.91 14.18
CA GLN A 7 -8.21 4.72 15.60
C GLN A 7 -6.98 3.83 15.81
N ASP A 8 -6.65 3.00 14.83
CA ASP A 8 -5.51 2.09 14.85
C ASP A 8 -4.23 2.75 14.30
N CYS A 9 -4.37 3.90 13.66
CA CYS A 9 -3.26 4.66 13.10
C CYS A 9 -2.44 5.34 14.21
N LEU A 10 -1.14 5.52 13.95
CA LEU A 10 -0.31 6.38 14.79
C LEU A 10 -0.64 7.84 14.47
N CYS A 11 -1.17 8.57 15.44
CA CYS A 11 -1.45 9.99 15.30
C CYS A 11 -0.24 10.81 15.77
N ALA A 12 0.44 11.46 14.84
CA ALA A 12 1.59 12.32 15.12
C ALA A 12 1.54 13.58 14.25
N HIS A 13 1.81 14.74 14.84
CA HIS A 13 1.83 16.04 14.12
C HIS A 13 0.56 16.33 13.30
N GLY A 14 -0.61 15.92 13.80
CA GLY A 14 -1.91 16.11 13.10
C GLY A 14 -2.11 15.19 11.89
N CYS A 15 -1.24 14.20 11.71
CA CYS A 15 -1.31 13.22 10.63
C CYS A 15 -1.60 11.82 11.17
N TYR A 16 -2.25 10.99 10.36
CA TYR A 16 -2.51 9.57 10.65
C TYR A 16 -1.55 8.70 9.84
N TRP A 17 -0.60 8.09 10.53
CA TRP A 17 0.38 7.19 9.91
C TRP A 17 -0.06 5.74 10.05
N LYS A 18 0.03 5.02 8.95
CA LYS A 18 -0.30 3.62 8.81
C LYS A 18 0.96 2.80 9.06
N ASP A 19 1.37 2.74 10.32
CA ASP A 19 2.58 2.00 10.70
C ASP A 19 2.38 0.50 10.52
N LEU A 20 2.97 -0.04 9.45
CA LEU A 20 2.84 -1.44 9.07
C LEU A 20 3.48 -2.40 10.09
N THR A 21 4.40 -1.93 10.94
CA THR A 21 5.02 -2.78 11.97
C THR A 21 4.00 -3.27 12.99
N ARG A 22 2.91 -2.53 13.20
CA ARG A 22 1.83 -2.87 14.15
C ARG A 22 0.93 -4.01 13.67
N LEU A 23 1.07 -4.43 12.40
CA LEU A 23 0.28 -5.54 11.85
C LEU A 23 0.73 -6.92 12.35
N GLY A 24 1.92 -7.03 12.97
CA GLY A 24 2.50 -8.31 13.38
C GLY A 24 2.80 -9.23 12.20
N ARG A 25 3.10 -8.67 11.02
CA ARG A 25 3.41 -9.39 9.78
C ARG A 25 4.86 -9.11 9.35
N ASP A 26 5.43 -10.07 8.63
CA ASP A 26 6.72 -9.86 7.97
C ASP A 26 6.60 -8.72 6.95
N LEU A 27 7.31 -7.62 7.20
CA LEU A 27 7.31 -6.48 6.29
C LEU A 27 7.95 -6.80 4.93
N ALA A 28 8.78 -7.84 4.81
CA ALA A 28 9.30 -8.27 3.52
C ALA A 28 8.22 -8.91 2.62
N LYS A 29 7.06 -9.23 3.19
CA LYS A 29 5.90 -9.86 2.51
C LYS A 29 4.62 -9.04 2.67
N THR A 30 4.74 -7.79 3.11
CA THR A 30 3.61 -6.88 3.31
C THR A 30 3.68 -5.78 2.25
N VAL A 31 2.54 -5.42 1.67
CA VAL A 31 2.43 -4.27 0.77
C VAL A 31 1.21 -3.45 1.16
N ALA A 32 1.27 -2.15 0.93
CA ALA A 32 0.19 -1.21 1.15
C ALA A 32 -0.15 -0.49 -0.16
N LEU A 33 -1.41 -0.56 -0.57
CA LEU A 33 -1.92 0.17 -1.72
C LEU A 33 -2.59 1.45 -1.22
N ASP A 34 -2.12 2.61 -1.68
CA ASP A 34 -2.70 3.89 -1.30
C ASP A 34 -2.39 4.97 -2.34
N HIS A 35 -3.16 6.04 -2.31
CA HIS A 35 -2.99 7.22 -3.14
C HIS A 35 -2.08 8.29 -2.52
N ILE A 36 -1.67 8.14 -1.26
CA ILE A 36 -0.89 9.14 -0.51
C ILE A 36 0.28 8.48 0.22
N ILE A 37 1.52 8.77 -0.20
CA ILE A 37 2.75 8.25 0.41
C ILE A 37 2.93 8.70 1.86
N GLN A 38 2.40 9.87 2.23
CA GLN A 38 2.53 10.46 3.56
C GLN A 38 1.95 9.57 4.68
N GLY A 39 1.11 8.58 4.34
CA GLY A 39 0.64 7.58 5.28
C GLY A 39 1.72 6.59 5.75
N PHE A 40 2.86 6.48 5.05
CA PHE A 40 3.90 5.45 5.27
C PHE A 40 5.32 6.04 5.44
N PRO A 41 5.54 6.98 6.37
CA PRO A 41 6.80 7.76 6.44
C PRO A 41 8.06 6.91 6.62
N THR A 42 7.96 5.76 7.30
CA THR A 42 9.08 4.85 7.55
C THR A 42 9.00 3.54 6.76
N GLN A 43 7.96 3.37 5.94
CA GLN A 43 7.72 2.15 5.15
C GLN A 43 7.35 2.44 3.68
N ALA A 44 7.94 3.49 3.09
CA ALA A 44 7.72 3.86 1.69
C ALA A 44 7.99 2.69 0.70
N ASP A 45 8.94 1.82 1.03
CA ASP A 45 9.28 0.63 0.22
C ASP A 45 8.18 -0.43 0.16
N ASN A 46 7.25 -0.37 1.11
CA ASN A 46 6.09 -1.25 1.18
C ASN A 46 4.87 -0.63 0.48
N TRP A 47 4.94 0.63 0.05
CA TRP A 47 3.83 1.34 -0.57
C TRP A 47 3.86 1.18 -2.09
N ILE A 48 2.69 0.86 -2.65
CA ILE A 48 2.40 0.86 -4.08
C ILE A 48 1.39 1.97 -4.31
N SER A 49 1.75 2.92 -5.19
CA SER A 49 0.88 4.03 -5.54
C SER A 49 -0.32 3.54 -6.34
N VAL A 50 -1.51 3.98 -5.95
CA VAL A 50 -2.74 3.83 -6.74
C VAL A 50 -3.32 5.21 -6.93
N PRO A 51 -3.68 5.63 -8.16
CA PRO A 51 -4.35 6.91 -8.37
C PRO A 51 -5.61 7.04 -7.52
N ARG A 52 -5.90 8.26 -7.07
CA ARG A 52 -7.21 8.55 -6.45
C ARG A 52 -8.30 8.34 -7.49
N TRP A 53 -9.31 7.56 -7.15
CA TRP A 53 -10.52 7.47 -7.96
C TRP A 53 -11.36 8.74 -7.84
N TRP A 54 -11.74 9.31 -8.97
CA TRP A 54 -12.52 10.54 -9.06
C TRP A 54 -13.98 10.32 -9.48
N GLY A 55 -14.41 9.07 -9.63
CA GLY A 55 -15.79 8.75 -10.03
C GLY A 55 -15.97 8.33 -11.49
N ASP A 56 -14.90 8.23 -12.30
CA ASP A 56 -15.04 7.75 -13.69
C ASP A 56 -15.46 6.26 -13.67
N PRO A 57 -16.61 5.90 -14.26
CA PRO A 57 -17.05 4.50 -14.35
C PRO A 57 -16.18 3.65 -15.29
N ARG A 58 -15.29 4.28 -16.08
CA ARG A 58 -14.34 3.61 -16.98
C ARG A 58 -12.93 3.52 -16.38
N ASP A 59 -12.76 3.88 -15.11
CA ASP A 59 -11.48 3.71 -14.41
C ASP A 59 -11.14 2.22 -14.29
N GLU A 60 -9.96 1.85 -14.76
CA GLU A 60 -9.44 0.47 -14.77
C GLU A 60 -8.12 0.35 -13.99
N GLU A 61 -7.75 1.33 -13.16
CA GLU A 61 -6.43 1.37 -12.49
C GLU A 61 -6.20 0.14 -11.59
N LEU A 62 -7.24 -0.30 -10.87
CA LEU A 62 -7.16 -1.52 -10.05
C LEU A 62 -7.03 -2.79 -10.90
N LEU A 63 -7.60 -2.81 -12.11
CA LEU A 63 -7.46 -3.93 -13.03
C LEU A 63 -6.00 -3.99 -13.54
N HIS A 64 -5.43 -2.86 -13.93
CA HIS A 64 -4.02 -2.75 -14.35
C HIS A 64 -3.02 -3.16 -13.25
N LEU A 65 -3.39 -3.04 -11.97
CA LEU A 65 -2.59 -3.50 -10.83
C LEU A 65 -2.60 -5.02 -10.64
N THR A 66 -3.60 -5.72 -11.17
CA THR A 66 -3.79 -7.16 -10.91
C THR A 66 -2.58 -8.01 -11.29
N PRO A 67 -1.92 -7.83 -12.46
CA PRO A 67 -0.73 -8.59 -12.82
C PRO A 67 0.43 -8.38 -11.84
N LEU A 68 0.66 -7.13 -11.41
CA LEU A 68 1.71 -6.81 -10.42
C LEU A 68 1.43 -7.51 -9.09
N LEU A 69 0.20 -7.44 -8.59
CA LEU A 69 -0.17 -8.09 -7.33
C LEU A 69 -0.02 -9.62 -7.42
N GLY A 70 -0.31 -10.21 -8.58
CA GLY A 70 -0.06 -11.61 -8.87
C GLY A 70 1.43 -11.97 -8.78
N GLN A 71 2.32 -11.16 -9.37
CA GLN A 71 3.77 -11.35 -9.30
C GLN A 71 4.30 -11.21 -7.87
N LEU A 72 3.84 -10.20 -7.13
CA LEU A 72 4.20 -9.99 -5.73
C LEU A 72 3.75 -11.14 -4.83
N GLY A 73 2.60 -11.74 -5.12
CA GLY A 73 2.10 -12.91 -4.40
C GLY A 73 3.01 -14.15 -4.50
N GLN A 74 3.84 -14.22 -5.55
CA GLN A 74 4.82 -15.30 -5.75
C GLN A 74 6.24 -14.93 -5.30
N ALA A 75 6.48 -13.66 -4.98
CA ALA A 75 7.80 -13.18 -4.64
C ALA A 75 8.24 -13.60 -3.23
N VAL A 76 9.51 -13.99 -3.09
CA VAL A 76 10.12 -14.26 -1.78
C VAL A 76 10.24 -12.97 -0.94
N ARG A 77 10.43 -11.82 -1.60
CA ARG A 77 10.43 -10.47 -1.02
C ARG A 77 9.72 -9.49 -1.93
N THR A 78 8.73 -8.77 -1.41
CA THR A 78 7.89 -7.84 -2.18
C THR A 78 8.52 -6.45 -2.38
N ARG A 79 9.50 -6.09 -1.54
CA ARG A 79 10.11 -4.74 -1.46
C ARG A 79 10.93 -4.30 -2.67
N GLU A 80 11.39 -5.24 -3.49
CA GLU A 80 12.22 -4.93 -4.67
C GLU A 80 11.39 -4.75 -5.95
N MET A 81 10.21 -5.39 -6.03
CA MET A 81 9.36 -5.34 -7.23
C MET A 81 8.37 -4.16 -7.26
N GLY A 82 8.05 -3.55 -6.10
CA GLY A 82 7.13 -2.39 -6.06
C GLY A 82 7.76 -1.06 -6.47
N ARG A 83 9.10 -0.95 -6.47
CA ARG A 83 9.81 0.28 -6.82
C ARG A 83 9.82 0.48 -8.34
N GLY A 84 8.85 1.21 -8.85
CA GLY A 84 8.84 1.64 -10.25
C GLY A 84 7.65 1.17 -11.07
N TRP A 85 6.61 0.59 -10.45
CA TRP A 85 5.33 0.49 -11.12
C TRP A 85 4.78 1.90 -11.32
N VAL A 86 4.72 2.31 -12.59
CA VAL A 86 4.02 3.48 -13.09
C VAL A 86 3.03 2.92 -14.11
N PRO A 87 1.71 3.14 -13.95
CA PRO A 87 0.71 2.66 -14.90
C PRO A 87 0.95 3.22 -16.31
#